data_AF-A0A7Y5SRC3-F1
#
_entry.id   AF-A0A7Y5SRC3-F1
#
_cell.length_a   1.000
_cell.length_b   1.000
_cell.length_c   1.000
_cell.angle_alpha   90.00
_cell.angle_beta   90.00
_cell.angle_gamma   90.00
#
_symmetry.space_group_name_H-M   'P 1'
#
loop_
_entity.id
_entity.type
_entity.pdbx_description
1 polymer ?
#
loop_
_entity_poly.entity_id
_entity_poly.type
_entity_poly.pdbx_seq_one_letter_code
_entity_poly.pdbx_strand_id
1 'polypeptide(L)'
;MNRLDRCKWLHSLLGLWIAGPLTAAEHWVSRSGNDANAGTQAAPWQTLRKAAAAVPGDTVFLRAGTYAETLRPARSGEADKPIRFVGAPGERPLLSGADALTGIWQPHQGRIYKLQTDLKFIQLFVDGKMMPEARWPNTPPGELMTYNRAAAGEGTGYEVLAGKNLPTGDWNGGIVLLWPGSRWVSMTRRIADYQPGQSLRFDPTTEQKVKDKFHATDPYKPHAGNPYLLMGSLAGLDSPGEWFLDEKTSTVYLWTLDGNSPATHTVAVKERDYAADFSKRSFVELNGVDILGAGVNMADTQDCVLDDCCLRYVEHVRQWESGKLPPVRNVITGKGNEWRRCLIYGSATTGLQMAG
;
A
#
# COMPACT_ATOMS: atom_id res chain seq x y z
N MET A 1 -9.07 -85.24 -19.59
CA MET A 1 -8.41 -84.39 -20.60
C MET A 1 -9.49 -83.55 -21.27
N ASN A 2 -9.50 -82.24 -21.00
CA ASN A 2 -10.16 -81.12 -21.71
C ASN A 2 -11.69 -81.16 -21.99
N ARG A 3 -12.47 -80.09 -21.95
CA ARG A 3 -12.42 -78.70 -21.44
C ARG A 3 -13.86 -78.20 -21.67
N LEU A 4 -14.53 -77.72 -20.62
CA LEU A 4 -15.79 -76.97 -20.75
C LEU A 4 -15.41 -75.49 -20.87
N ASP A 5 -15.45 -74.92 -22.07
CA ASP A 5 -15.26 -73.48 -22.27
C ASP A 5 -16.60 -72.75 -22.40
N ARG A 6 -16.73 -71.73 -21.56
CA ARG A 6 -17.94 -70.99 -21.21
C ARG A 6 -18.24 -69.90 -22.24
N CYS A 7 -19.51 -69.79 -22.61
CA CYS A 7 -20.07 -68.65 -23.32
C CYS A 7 -20.02 -67.40 -22.42
N LYS A 8 -19.21 -66.40 -22.77
CA LYS A 8 -19.14 -65.10 -22.07
C LYS A 8 -20.08 -64.10 -22.75
N TRP A 9 -21.16 -63.74 -22.06
CA TRP A 9 -22.01 -62.62 -22.39
C TRP A 9 -21.29 -61.31 -22.02
N LEU A 10 -20.87 -60.53 -23.01
CA LEU A 10 -20.40 -59.16 -22.82
C LEU A 10 -21.61 -58.28 -22.47
N HIS A 11 -21.74 -57.92 -21.19
CA HIS A 11 -22.67 -56.86 -20.78
C HIS A 11 -21.95 -55.53 -20.97
N SER A 12 -22.27 -54.83 -22.05
CA SER A 12 -21.90 -53.42 -22.24
C SER A 12 -22.68 -52.58 -21.23
N LEU A 13 -22.03 -52.24 -20.11
CA LEU A 13 -22.50 -51.20 -19.19
C LEU A 13 -22.33 -49.84 -19.87
N LEU A 14 -23.41 -49.34 -20.46
CA LEU A 14 -23.54 -47.93 -20.84
C LEU A 14 -23.60 -47.12 -19.54
N GLY A 15 -22.45 -46.62 -19.09
CA GLY A 15 -22.38 -45.66 -18.00
C GLY A 15 -23.01 -44.34 -18.46
N LEU A 16 -24.24 -44.09 -18.04
CA LEU A 16 -24.93 -42.81 -18.22
C LEU A 16 -24.20 -41.78 -17.34
N TRP A 17 -23.24 -41.05 -17.92
CA TRP A 17 -22.66 -39.87 -17.29
C TRP A 17 -23.73 -38.78 -17.27
N ILE A 18 -24.39 -38.63 -16.12
CA ILE A 18 -25.19 -37.44 -15.85
C ILE A 18 -24.18 -36.30 -15.65
N ALA A 19 -23.85 -35.60 -16.73
CA ALA A 19 -23.27 -34.27 -16.63
C ALA A 19 -24.37 -33.38 -16.04
N GLY A 20 -24.34 -33.18 -14.72
CA GLY A 20 -25.14 -32.13 -14.10
C GLY A 20 -24.79 -30.78 -14.73
N PRO A 21 -25.75 -29.85 -14.86
CA PRO A 21 -25.41 -28.48 -15.26
C PRO A 21 -24.34 -27.97 -14.31
N LEU A 22 -23.19 -27.53 -14.86
CA LEU A 22 -22.15 -26.88 -14.08
C LEU A 22 -22.67 -25.48 -13.74
N THR A 23 -23.54 -25.41 -12.73
CA THR A 23 -23.97 -24.13 -12.16
C THR A 23 -22.75 -23.48 -11.53
N ALA A 24 -22.58 -22.18 -11.75
CA ALA A 24 -21.62 -21.35 -11.02
C ALA A 24 -21.61 -21.73 -9.53
N ALA A 25 -20.48 -22.18 -9.00
CA ALA A 25 -20.41 -22.56 -7.60
C ALA A 25 -20.18 -21.30 -6.74
N GLU A 26 -20.96 -21.18 -5.67
CA GLU A 26 -20.81 -20.12 -4.69
C GLU A 26 -19.94 -20.60 -3.53
N HIS A 27 -18.87 -19.85 -3.26
CA HIS A 27 -18.00 -20.08 -2.12
C HIS A 27 -18.01 -18.88 -1.17
N TRP A 28 -17.71 -19.12 0.10
CA TRP A 28 -17.75 -18.11 1.16
C TRP A 28 -16.44 -18.12 1.95
N VAL A 29 -15.93 -16.93 2.24
CA VAL A 29 -14.73 -16.71 3.06
C VAL A 29 -15.10 -15.81 4.24
N SER A 30 -14.63 -16.17 5.43
CA SER A 30 -14.76 -15.37 6.65
C SER A 30 -13.52 -15.50 7.52
N ARG A 31 -13.10 -14.43 8.21
CA ARG A 31 -11.97 -14.48 9.15
C ARG A 31 -12.18 -15.46 10.32
N SER A 32 -13.43 -15.77 10.64
CA SER A 32 -13.81 -16.79 11.64
C SER A 32 -14.02 -18.19 11.05
N GLY A 33 -13.79 -18.38 9.75
CA GLY A 33 -13.93 -19.65 9.04
C GLY A 33 -12.73 -20.58 9.22
N ASN A 34 -12.67 -21.64 8.40
CA ASN A 34 -11.57 -22.60 8.36
C ASN A 34 -11.36 -23.10 6.92
N ASP A 35 -10.13 -23.12 6.43
CA ASP A 35 -9.80 -23.57 5.06
C ASP A 35 -10.06 -25.06 4.78
N ALA A 36 -10.31 -25.85 5.83
CA ALA A 36 -10.78 -27.24 5.74
C ALA A 36 -12.31 -27.35 5.54
N ASN A 37 -13.05 -26.26 5.73
CA ASN A 37 -14.49 -26.26 5.50
C ASN A 37 -14.85 -26.40 4.02
N ALA A 38 -16.11 -26.73 3.75
CA ALA A 38 -16.65 -26.90 2.41
C ALA A 38 -16.72 -25.60 1.59
N GLY A 39 -16.55 -24.42 2.20
CA GLY A 39 -16.66 -23.14 1.51
C GLY A 39 -18.12 -22.66 1.37
N THR A 40 -19.07 -23.26 2.08
CA THR A 40 -20.47 -22.84 2.06
C THR A 40 -20.70 -21.65 3.00
N GLN A 41 -21.85 -20.99 2.88
CA GLN A 41 -22.20 -19.87 3.74
C GLN A 41 -22.14 -20.20 5.25
N ALA A 42 -22.56 -21.42 5.61
CA ALA A 42 -22.57 -21.92 6.98
C ALA A 42 -21.20 -22.46 7.45
N ALA A 43 -20.34 -22.85 6.50
CA ALA A 43 -19.00 -23.36 6.77
C ALA A 43 -18.00 -22.71 5.80
N PRO A 44 -17.68 -21.42 6.00
CA PRO A 44 -16.85 -20.66 5.09
C PRO A 44 -15.37 -21.05 5.24
N TRP A 45 -14.60 -20.85 4.17
CA TRP A 45 -13.13 -20.83 4.22
C TRP A 45 -12.62 -19.65 5.05
N GLN A 46 -11.33 -19.66 5.39
CA GLN A 46 -10.74 -18.60 6.20
C GLN A 46 -9.91 -17.59 5.40
N THR A 47 -9.17 -18.07 4.41
CA THR A 47 -8.09 -17.30 3.78
C THR A 47 -8.40 -16.90 2.34
N LEU A 48 -7.82 -15.78 1.90
CA LEU A 48 -7.84 -15.38 0.50
C LEU A 48 -7.02 -16.36 -0.36
N ARG A 49 -5.98 -16.96 0.23
CA ARG A 49 -5.20 -18.03 -0.40
C ARG A 49 -6.08 -19.23 -0.79
N LYS A 50 -7.03 -19.63 0.05
CA LYS A 50 -7.96 -20.72 -0.28
C LYS A 50 -8.93 -20.29 -1.39
N ALA A 51 -9.48 -19.09 -1.29
CA ALA A 51 -10.34 -18.50 -2.32
C ALA A 51 -9.69 -18.40 -3.70
N ALA A 52 -8.38 -18.11 -3.75
CA ALA A 52 -7.63 -18.01 -4.99
C ALA A 52 -7.60 -19.29 -5.84
N ALA A 53 -8.01 -20.44 -5.29
CA ALA A 53 -8.13 -21.70 -6.01
C ALA A 53 -9.45 -21.85 -6.81
N ALA A 54 -10.34 -20.84 -6.76
CA ALA A 54 -11.57 -20.79 -7.53
C ALA A 54 -11.33 -21.05 -9.03
N VAL A 55 -12.33 -21.65 -9.69
CA VAL A 55 -12.28 -22.06 -11.10
C VAL A 55 -13.27 -21.25 -11.94
N PRO A 56 -13.14 -21.23 -13.30
CA PRO A 56 -14.04 -20.47 -14.16
C PRO A 56 -15.52 -20.69 -13.84
N GLY A 57 -16.24 -19.59 -13.62
CA GLY A 57 -17.66 -19.58 -13.27
C GLY A 57 -17.94 -19.46 -11.77
N ASP A 58 -16.95 -19.69 -10.91
CA ASP A 58 -17.12 -19.55 -9.47
C ASP A 58 -17.34 -18.09 -9.05
N THR A 59 -18.17 -17.91 -8.03
CA THR A 59 -18.29 -16.65 -7.29
C THR A 59 -17.91 -16.87 -5.83
N VAL A 60 -16.94 -16.12 -5.35
CA VAL A 60 -16.44 -16.16 -3.97
C VAL A 60 -16.90 -14.92 -3.23
N PHE A 61 -17.77 -15.10 -2.23
CA PHE A 61 -18.24 -14.07 -1.33
C PHE A 61 -17.30 -13.91 -0.13
N LEU A 62 -16.82 -12.68 0.08
CA LEU A 62 -15.92 -12.30 1.15
C LEU A 62 -16.71 -11.60 2.26
N ARG A 63 -16.85 -12.24 3.42
CA ARG A 63 -17.45 -11.63 4.62
C ARG A 63 -16.58 -10.49 5.16
N ALA A 64 -17.20 -9.56 5.84
CA ALA A 64 -16.56 -8.47 6.58
C ALA A 64 -15.44 -9.00 7.48
N GLY A 65 -14.37 -8.23 7.55
CA GLY A 65 -13.16 -8.58 8.27
C GLY A 65 -11.92 -8.06 7.56
N THR A 66 -10.82 -8.02 8.29
CA THR A 66 -9.52 -7.62 7.76
C THR A 66 -8.76 -8.85 7.29
N TYR A 67 -8.47 -8.88 5.99
CA TYR A 67 -7.65 -9.88 5.32
C TYR A 67 -6.28 -9.27 5.04
N ALA A 68 -5.31 -9.54 5.91
CA ALA A 68 -3.91 -9.16 5.73
C ALA A 68 -3.20 -10.17 4.80
N GLU A 69 -3.74 -10.35 3.60
CA GLU A 69 -3.31 -11.32 2.59
C GLU A 69 -3.39 -10.67 1.20
N THR A 70 -2.65 -11.20 0.23
CA THR A 70 -2.82 -10.82 -1.18
C THR A 70 -3.68 -11.87 -1.89
N LEU A 71 -4.80 -11.44 -2.48
CA LEU A 71 -5.59 -12.29 -3.38
C LEU A 71 -4.84 -12.50 -4.70
N ARG A 72 -4.48 -13.76 -5.00
CA ARG A 72 -3.74 -14.13 -6.21
C ARG A 72 -4.43 -15.29 -6.96
N PRO A 73 -5.44 -15.02 -7.79
CA PRO A 73 -6.19 -16.08 -8.49
C PRO A 73 -5.26 -16.99 -9.28
N ALA A 74 -5.37 -18.30 -9.03
CA ALA A 74 -4.50 -19.30 -9.63
C ALA A 74 -4.79 -19.54 -11.12
N ARG A 75 -5.97 -19.12 -11.60
CA ARG A 75 -6.50 -19.39 -12.93
C ARG A 75 -7.13 -18.13 -13.52
N SER A 76 -7.20 -18.08 -14.84
CA SER A 76 -8.10 -17.17 -15.56
C SER A 76 -9.52 -17.74 -15.54
N GLY A 77 -10.53 -16.88 -15.66
CA GLY A 77 -11.87 -17.27 -16.06
C GLY A 77 -12.00 -17.47 -17.58
N GLU A 78 -13.24 -17.62 -18.04
CA GLU A 78 -13.62 -17.65 -19.45
C GLU A 78 -14.62 -16.51 -19.74
N ALA A 79 -14.80 -16.13 -21.01
CA ALA A 79 -15.66 -15.00 -21.39
C ALA A 79 -17.12 -15.12 -20.90
N ASP A 80 -17.65 -16.33 -20.83
CA ASP A 80 -18.97 -16.66 -20.30
C ASP A 80 -18.94 -17.16 -18.84
N LYS A 81 -17.75 -17.40 -18.28
CA LYS A 81 -17.53 -17.95 -16.94
C LYS A 81 -16.35 -17.25 -16.22
N PRO A 82 -16.45 -15.94 -15.93
CA PRO A 82 -15.41 -15.27 -15.19
C PRO A 82 -15.34 -15.79 -13.74
N ILE A 83 -14.20 -15.61 -13.10
CA ILE A 83 -14.02 -15.89 -11.67
C ILE A 83 -14.27 -14.60 -10.90
N ARG A 84 -15.22 -14.62 -9.95
CA ARG A 84 -15.63 -13.41 -9.22
C ARG A 84 -15.26 -13.48 -7.76
N PHE A 85 -14.66 -12.40 -7.25
CA PHE A 85 -14.44 -12.17 -5.82
C PHE A 85 -15.23 -10.95 -5.41
N VAL A 86 -16.22 -11.12 -4.53
CA VAL A 86 -17.23 -10.10 -4.24
C VAL A 86 -17.36 -9.91 -2.74
N GLY A 87 -17.46 -8.68 -2.26
CA GLY A 87 -17.92 -8.41 -0.90
C GLY A 87 -19.28 -9.07 -0.65
N ALA A 88 -19.44 -9.76 0.48
CA ALA A 88 -20.72 -10.37 0.81
C ALA A 88 -21.86 -9.32 0.85
N PRO A 89 -23.12 -9.69 0.58
CA PRO A 89 -24.22 -8.72 0.51
C PRO A 89 -24.31 -7.81 1.75
N GLY A 90 -24.17 -6.50 1.56
CA GLY A 90 -24.21 -5.50 2.64
C GLY A 90 -22.91 -5.39 3.46
N GLU A 91 -21.86 -6.12 3.10
CA GLU A 91 -20.59 -6.17 3.81
C GLU A 91 -19.46 -5.60 2.94
N ARG A 92 -18.52 -4.88 3.56
CA ARG A 92 -17.28 -4.40 2.90
C ARG A 92 -16.07 -5.06 3.56
N PRO A 93 -15.53 -6.16 3.01
CA PRO A 93 -14.29 -6.75 3.51
C PRO A 93 -13.12 -5.79 3.28
N LEU A 94 -12.16 -5.79 4.19
CA LEU A 94 -10.93 -5.01 4.09
C LEU A 94 -9.76 -5.91 3.66
N LEU A 95 -9.26 -5.72 2.45
CA LEU A 95 -8.00 -6.30 2.00
C LEU A 95 -6.88 -5.33 2.40
N SER A 96 -6.25 -5.60 3.55
CA SER A 96 -5.22 -4.73 4.11
C SER A 96 -3.87 -5.09 3.50
N GLY A 97 -3.05 -4.11 3.14
CA GLY A 97 -1.61 -4.09 2.85
C GLY A 97 -0.71 -4.03 4.09
N ALA A 98 -1.34 -3.78 5.25
CA ALA A 98 -0.69 -3.62 6.53
C ALA A 98 -0.97 -4.78 7.48
N ASP A 99 0.01 -5.06 8.33
CA ASP A 99 -0.06 -6.05 9.40
C ASP A 99 -0.02 -5.33 10.75
N ALA A 100 -0.62 -5.94 11.78
CA ALA A 100 -0.64 -5.35 13.11
C ALA A 100 0.78 -5.23 13.67
N LEU A 101 1.13 -4.03 14.15
CA LEU A 101 2.38 -3.79 14.84
C LEU A 101 2.23 -4.24 16.29
N THR A 102 2.65 -5.47 16.56
CA THR A 102 2.51 -6.09 17.88
C THR A 102 3.69 -5.76 18.81
N GLY A 103 3.41 -5.73 20.10
CA GLY A 103 4.42 -5.53 21.14
C GLY A 103 3.91 -4.67 22.30
N ILE A 104 4.79 -4.35 23.25
CA ILE A 104 4.44 -3.60 24.46
C ILE A 104 4.86 -2.14 24.28
N TRP A 105 3.87 -1.26 24.14
CA TRP A 105 4.09 0.19 24.11
C TRP A 105 4.49 0.70 25.49
N GLN A 106 5.56 1.48 25.53
CA GLN A 106 6.06 2.13 26.75
C GLN A 106 5.97 3.65 26.62
N PRO A 107 5.70 4.39 27.71
CA PRO A 107 5.82 5.83 27.71
C PRO A 107 7.25 6.26 27.33
N HIS A 108 7.38 7.34 26.55
CA HIS A 108 8.65 7.98 26.23
C HIS A 108 8.76 9.37 26.87
N GLN A 109 7.99 10.34 26.38
CA GLN A 109 7.95 11.70 26.89
C GLN A 109 6.61 12.36 26.54
N GLY A 110 5.99 13.03 27.51
CA GLY A 110 4.68 13.66 27.30
C GLY A 110 3.63 12.63 26.85
N ARG A 111 3.06 12.84 25.65
CA ARG A 111 2.07 11.94 25.03
C ARG A 111 2.68 11.01 23.97
N ILE A 112 4.01 10.96 23.89
CA ILE A 112 4.74 10.10 22.97
C ILE A 112 5.00 8.76 23.66
N TYR A 113 4.67 7.68 22.98
CA TYR A 113 4.95 6.31 23.35
C TYR A 113 5.96 5.71 22.38
N LYS A 114 6.64 4.65 22.81
CA LYS A 114 7.63 3.94 22.01
C LYS A 114 7.46 2.42 22.07
N LEU A 115 7.91 1.75 21.01
CA LEU A 115 7.92 0.30 20.88
C LEU A 115 9.18 -0.15 20.13
N GLN A 116 9.81 -1.22 20.59
CA GLN A 116 10.90 -1.88 19.85
C GLN A 116 10.32 -2.72 18.71
N THR A 117 10.90 -2.59 17.52
CA THR A 117 10.51 -3.37 16.34
C THR A 117 11.64 -3.50 15.33
N ASP A 118 11.80 -4.70 14.78
CA ASP A 118 12.74 -4.95 13.69
C ASP A 118 12.13 -4.62 12.30
N LEU A 119 10.82 -4.37 12.24
CA LEU A 119 10.14 -4.00 11.02
C LEU A 119 10.63 -2.66 10.50
N LYS A 120 10.79 -2.56 9.18
CA LYS A 120 11.18 -1.34 8.46
C LYS A 120 10.03 -0.92 7.56
N PHE A 121 9.45 0.24 7.82
CA PHE A 121 8.27 0.71 7.13
C PHE A 121 8.28 2.23 6.98
N ILE A 122 7.56 2.70 5.96
CA ILE A 122 7.35 4.14 5.69
C ILE A 122 5.88 4.54 5.78
N GLN A 123 5.00 3.62 6.19
CA GLN A 123 3.58 3.87 6.40
C GLN A 123 3.14 3.18 7.70
N LEU A 124 2.62 3.99 8.62
CA LEU A 124 2.02 3.55 9.88
C LEU A 124 0.55 3.99 9.90
N PHE A 125 -0.31 3.10 10.39
CA PHE A 125 -1.75 3.28 10.48
C PHE A 125 -2.20 3.16 11.93
N VAL A 126 -3.09 4.05 12.35
CA VAL A 126 -3.82 3.97 13.62
C VAL A 126 -5.30 3.90 13.26
N ASP A 127 -5.96 2.81 13.66
CA ASP A 127 -7.38 2.52 13.38
C ASP A 127 -7.75 2.68 11.89
N GLY A 128 -6.84 2.28 11.00
CA GLY A 128 -7.05 2.34 9.56
C GLY A 128 -6.91 3.74 8.93
N LYS A 129 -6.46 4.76 9.68
CA LYS A 129 -6.00 6.05 9.15
C LYS A 129 -4.47 6.07 9.11
N MET A 130 -3.89 6.43 7.97
CA MET A 130 -2.43 6.60 7.88
C MET A 130 -2.00 7.87 8.62
N MET A 131 -1.00 7.74 9.50
CA MET A 131 -0.42 8.83 10.27
C MET A 131 0.78 9.43 9.52
N PRO A 132 0.96 10.76 9.50
CA PRO A 132 2.16 11.38 8.94
C PRO A 132 3.42 11.03 9.75
N GLU A 133 4.53 10.82 9.05
CA GLU A 133 5.85 10.83 9.69
C GLU A 133 6.11 12.24 10.26
N ALA A 134 6.70 12.27 11.46
CA ALA A 134 7.16 13.45 12.16
C ALA A 134 7.86 14.44 11.22
N ARG A 135 7.33 15.66 11.15
CA ARG A 135 7.73 16.63 10.12
C ARG A 135 7.64 18.07 10.57
N TRP A 136 8.37 18.93 9.88
CA TRP A 136 8.27 20.37 10.04
C TRP A 136 8.20 21.09 8.70
N PRO A 137 7.32 22.09 8.52
CA PRO A 137 6.30 22.53 9.49
C PRO A 137 5.18 21.53 9.70
N ASN A 138 4.58 21.59 10.90
CA ASN A 138 3.40 20.80 11.24
C ASN A 138 2.20 21.07 10.36
N THR A 139 1.36 20.06 10.19
CA THR A 139 0.03 20.14 9.57
C THR A 139 -1.04 20.04 10.65
N PRO A 140 -2.34 20.23 10.33
CA PRO A 140 -3.39 19.85 11.25
C PRO A 140 -3.20 18.40 11.75
N PRO A 141 -3.51 18.09 13.02
CA PRO A 141 -3.24 16.79 13.62
C PRO A 141 -3.74 15.60 12.79
N GLY A 142 -2.83 14.66 12.49
CA GLY A 142 -3.10 13.47 11.69
C GLY A 142 -3.51 13.70 10.23
N GLU A 143 -3.41 14.93 9.71
CA GLU A 143 -3.76 15.23 8.31
C GLU A 143 -2.58 14.96 7.37
N LEU A 144 -2.55 13.77 6.79
CA LEU A 144 -1.48 13.32 5.89
C LEU A 144 -1.35 14.20 4.63
N MET A 145 -2.48 14.53 3.99
CA MET A 145 -2.53 15.14 2.65
C MET A 145 -2.39 16.66 2.64
N THR A 146 -2.42 17.29 3.81
CA THR A 146 -2.10 18.71 3.93
C THR A 146 -0.58 18.84 4.03
N TYR A 147 0.02 19.77 3.30
CA TYR A 147 1.47 20.03 3.35
C TYR A 147 1.73 21.50 3.66
N ASN A 148 2.04 21.79 4.93
CA ASN A 148 2.61 23.07 5.30
C ASN A 148 4.10 23.06 4.92
N ARG A 149 4.59 24.18 4.40
CA ARG A 149 5.94 24.28 3.82
C ARG A 149 6.59 25.58 4.26
N ALA A 150 7.87 25.50 4.61
CA ALA A 150 8.71 26.67 4.80
C ALA A 150 9.27 27.15 3.45
N ALA A 151 9.81 28.36 3.41
CA ALA A 151 10.48 28.91 2.24
C ALA A 151 11.99 29.01 2.48
N ALA A 152 12.79 28.52 1.52
CA ALA A 152 14.24 28.57 1.61
C ALA A 152 14.76 30.02 1.62
N GLY A 153 15.82 30.29 2.37
CA GLY A 153 16.42 31.61 2.51
C GLY A 153 17.49 31.92 1.47
N GLU A 154 17.97 33.15 1.51
CA GLU A 154 19.14 33.60 0.74
C GLU A 154 20.38 32.75 1.05
N GLY A 155 21.15 32.40 0.00
CA GLY A 155 22.29 31.48 0.10
C GLY A 155 21.96 30.01 -0.17
N THR A 156 20.69 29.66 -0.39
CA THR A 156 20.29 28.30 -0.81
C THR A 156 20.83 27.97 -2.21
N GLY A 157 21.34 26.75 -2.37
CA GLY A 157 21.95 26.24 -3.60
C GLY A 157 22.05 24.71 -3.62
N TYR A 158 23.02 24.17 -4.37
CA TYR A 158 23.23 22.72 -4.47
C TYR A 158 23.76 22.08 -3.19
N GLU A 159 24.51 22.82 -2.37
CA GLU A 159 25.13 22.24 -1.17
C GLU A 159 24.40 22.59 0.12
N VAL A 160 23.76 23.76 0.16
CA VAL A 160 23.23 24.36 1.37
C VAL A 160 21.78 24.77 1.14
N LEU A 161 20.94 24.54 2.15
CA LEU A 161 19.66 25.20 2.30
C LEU A 161 19.75 26.16 3.47
N ALA A 162 19.54 27.45 3.21
CA ALA A 162 19.48 28.47 4.25
C ALA A 162 18.05 28.54 4.80
N GLY A 163 17.90 28.67 6.12
CA GLY A 163 16.59 28.74 6.78
C GLY A 163 16.68 29.39 8.16
N LYS A 164 16.28 30.66 8.24
CA LYS A 164 16.33 31.44 9.50
C LYS A 164 15.37 30.94 10.60
N ASN A 165 14.38 30.13 10.22
CA ASN A 165 13.34 29.62 11.12
C ASN A 165 13.39 28.09 11.22
N LEU A 166 14.53 27.47 10.90
CA LEU A 166 14.69 26.03 11.06
C LEU A 166 14.45 25.62 12.52
N PRO A 167 13.69 24.53 12.78
CA PRO A 167 13.29 24.14 14.12
C PRO A 167 14.49 23.77 15.02
N THR A 168 14.25 23.73 16.33
CA THR A 168 15.23 23.21 17.29
C THR A 168 15.35 21.68 17.18
N GLY A 169 16.38 21.13 17.82
CA GLY A 169 16.64 19.68 17.87
C GLY A 169 17.58 19.20 16.77
N ASP A 170 17.89 17.92 16.79
CA ASP A 170 18.80 17.29 15.83
C ASP A 170 18.02 16.72 14.65
N TRP A 171 18.37 17.15 13.44
CA TRP A 171 17.79 16.65 12.19
C TRP A 171 18.84 15.98 11.28
N ASN A 172 20.06 15.73 11.80
CA ASN A 172 21.10 15.05 11.05
C ASN A 172 20.65 13.63 10.65
N GLY A 173 20.84 13.29 9.37
CA GLY A 173 20.35 12.05 8.77
C GLY A 173 18.86 12.06 8.38
N GLY A 174 18.13 13.11 8.76
CA GLY A 174 16.76 13.37 8.30
C GLY A 174 16.70 13.72 6.81
N ILE A 175 15.50 14.04 6.34
CA ILE A 175 15.21 14.25 4.92
C ILE A 175 14.58 15.63 4.73
N VAL A 176 15.04 16.33 3.70
CA VAL A 176 14.39 17.51 3.15
C VAL A 176 13.60 17.10 1.93
N LEU A 177 12.28 17.30 1.94
CA LEU A 177 11.47 17.31 0.71
C LEU A 177 11.41 18.75 0.20
N LEU A 178 11.92 18.99 -1.00
CA LEU A 178 12.02 20.33 -1.58
C LEU A 178 11.45 20.38 -3.01
N TRP A 179 10.91 21.53 -3.39
CA TRP A 179 10.51 21.84 -4.77
C TRP A 179 11.49 22.88 -5.33
N PRO A 180 12.59 22.44 -5.96
CA PRO A 180 13.64 23.35 -6.39
C PRO A 180 13.29 24.11 -7.66
N GLY A 181 14.07 25.17 -7.92
CA GLY A 181 14.03 25.95 -9.15
C GLY A 181 12.61 26.41 -9.47
N SER A 182 12.12 26.01 -10.64
CA SER A 182 10.79 26.38 -11.14
C SER A 182 9.64 25.63 -10.48
N ARG A 183 9.91 24.71 -9.54
CA ARG A 183 8.93 23.98 -8.72
C ARG A 183 8.03 23.00 -9.49
N TRP A 184 8.40 22.65 -10.71
CA TRP A 184 7.71 21.65 -11.54
C TRP A 184 7.86 20.22 -11.00
N VAL A 185 8.90 19.97 -10.22
CA VAL A 185 9.15 18.68 -9.57
C VAL A 185 9.44 18.89 -8.09
N SER A 186 9.31 17.82 -7.32
CA SER A 186 9.88 17.73 -5.98
C SER A 186 10.96 16.66 -5.94
N MET A 187 11.86 16.77 -4.97
CA MET A 187 12.92 15.80 -4.71
C MET A 187 13.18 15.72 -3.21
N THR A 188 13.70 14.58 -2.77
CA THR A 188 14.17 14.40 -1.39
C THR A 188 15.68 14.43 -1.35
N ARG A 189 16.26 15.05 -0.31
CA ARG A 189 17.69 15.00 -0.02
C ARG A 189 17.94 14.73 1.45
N ARG A 190 19.00 13.99 1.76
CA ARG A 190 19.42 13.76 3.15
C ARG A 190 20.12 14.98 3.73
N ILE A 191 19.95 15.18 5.03
CA ILE A 191 20.62 16.23 5.81
C ILE A 191 21.93 15.67 6.35
N ALA A 192 23.05 16.27 5.95
CA ALA A 192 24.39 15.88 6.41
C ALA A 192 24.87 16.68 7.62
N ASP A 193 24.52 17.97 7.67
CA ASP A 193 24.91 18.88 8.75
C ASP A 193 23.78 19.88 8.99
N TYR A 194 23.14 19.80 10.15
CA TYR A 194 22.00 20.63 10.53
C TYR A 194 22.38 21.71 11.55
N GLN A 195 22.06 22.97 11.25
CA GLN A 195 22.29 24.12 12.12
C GLN A 195 20.96 24.82 12.43
N PRO A 196 20.34 24.57 13.61
CA PRO A 196 19.06 25.16 14.00
C PRO A 196 19.01 26.68 13.81
N GLY A 197 17.88 27.19 13.29
CA GLY A 197 17.68 28.61 13.02
C GLY A 197 18.62 29.24 11.97
N GLN A 198 19.46 28.47 11.28
CA GLN A 198 20.45 29.00 10.35
C GLN A 198 20.40 28.35 8.96
N SER A 199 20.84 27.10 8.86
CA SER A 199 21.01 26.40 7.59
C SER A 199 21.15 24.89 7.77
N LEU A 200 21.14 24.16 6.67
CA LEU A 200 21.60 22.77 6.62
C LEU A 200 22.44 22.53 5.38
N ARG A 201 23.33 21.53 5.45
CA ARG A 201 24.02 20.98 4.28
C ARG A 201 23.35 19.71 3.83
N PHE A 202 23.19 19.58 2.51
CA PHE A 202 22.72 18.37 1.90
C PHE A 202 23.83 17.31 1.85
N ASP A 203 23.44 16.05 1.93
CA ASP A 203 24.35 14.93 1.66
C ASP A 203 24.78 14.94 0.18
N PRO A 204 26.09 15.06 -0.12
CA PRO A 204 26.60 15.14 -1.50
C PRO A 204 26.46 13.83 -2.27
N THR A 205 26.20 12.70 -1.61
CA THR A 205 25.94 11.41 -2.29
C THR A 205 24.59 11.42 -3.03
N THR A 206 23.66 12.27 -2.59
CA THR A 206 22.30 12.39 -3.12
C THR A 206 22.16 13.50 -4.19
N GLU A 207 23.29 14.06 -4.65
CA GLU A 207 23.32 15.21 -5.55
C GLU A 207 23.11 14.82 -7.03
N GLN A 208 22.27 15.59 -7.73
CA GLN A 208 22.18 15.56 -9.18
C GLN A 208 23.39 16.30 -9.78
N LYS A 209 24.41 15.55 -10.24
CA LYS A 209 25.71 16.11 -10.66
C LYS A 209 25.73 16.81 -12.03
N VAL A 210 24.61 16.86 -12.76
CA VAL A 210 24.60 17.31 -14.16
C VAL A 210 23.42 18.24 -14.45
N LYS A 211 23.74 19.47 -14.87
CA LYS A 211 22.80 20.42 -15.50
C LYS A 211 22.23 19.81 -16.78
N ASP A 212 20.91 19.85 -16.97
CA ASP A 212 20.36 19.43 -18.25
C ASP A 212 20.79 20.39 -19.38
N LYS A 213 21.01 19.84 -20.59
CA LYS A 213 21.50 20.62 -21.74
C LYS A 213 20.39 21.42 -22.45
N PHE A 214 19.15 21.28 -22.02
CA PHE A 214 17.97 21.81 -22.69
C PHE A 214 17.54 23.19 -22.16
N HIS A 215 18.00 23.58 -20.97
CA HIS A 215 17.64 24.86 -20.35
C HIS A 215 18.84 25.83 -20.16
N ALA A 216 18.59 27.11 -20.44
CA ALA A 216 19.58 28.18 -20.25
C ALA A 216 20.01 28.30 -18.78
N THR A 217 19.06 28.18 -17.85
CA THR A 217 19.27 28.07 -16.39
C THR A 217 18.85 26.68 -15.92
N ASP A 218 19.48 26.12 -14.89
CA ASP A 218 19.05 24.83 -14.34
C ASP A 218 17.68 24.98 -13.63
N PRO A 219 16.58 24.41 -14.17
CA PRO A 219 15.26 24.51 -13.57
C PRO A 219 15.12 23.67 -12.29
N TYR A 220 16.14 22.89 -11.93
CA TYR A 220 16.18 22.01 -10.75
C TYR A 220 17.15 22.51 -9.66
N LYS A 221 17.81 23.66 -9.87
CA LYS A 221 18.69 24.23 -8.86
C LYS A 221 17.88 24.81 -7.68
N PRO A 222 18.12 24.38 -6.44
CA PRO A 222 17.51 25.02 -5.27
C PRO A 222 17.96 26.48 -5.14
N HIS A 223 17.04 27.38 -4.76
CA HIS A 223 17.32 28.78 -4.49
C HIS A 223 16.35 29.37 -3.46
N ALA A 224 16.60 30.61 -3.04
CA ALA A 224 15.75 31.34 -2.11
C ALA A 224 14.28 31.38 -2.59
N GLY A 225 13.35 31.21 -1.66
CA GLY A 225 11.91 31.14 -1.90
C GLY A 225 11.39 29.78 -2.36
N ASN A 226 12.24 28.79 -2.67
CA ASN A 226 11.77 27.42 -2.94
C ASN A 226 11.13 26.82 -1.68
N PRO A 227 9.95 26.18 -1.80
CA PRO A 227 9.30 25.60 -0.63
C PRO A 227 9.95 24.26 -0.25
N TYR A 228 9.96 23.97 1.04
CA TYR A 228 10.47 22.71 1.58
C TYR A 228 9.77 22.32 2.88
N LEU A 229 9.99 21.06 3.28
CA LEU A 229 9.71 20.54 4.62
C LEU A 229 10.81 19.58 5.05
N LEU A 230 10.92 19.37 6.36
CA LEU A 230 11.81 18.40 7.00
C LEU A 230 10.99 17.21 7.49
N MET A 231 11.57 16.01 7.45
CA MET A 231 11.00 14.79 8.02
C MET A 231 12.11 13.82 8.43
N GLY A 232 11.75 12.77 9.17
CA GLY A 232 12.69 11.71 9.53
C GLY A 232 13.62 12.07 10.69
N SER A 233 13.11 12.81 11.68
CA SER A 233 13.76 12.98 12.97
C SER A 233 12.73 12.94 14.11
N LEU A 234 13.12 12.36 15.25
CA LEU A 234 12.35 12.44 16.48
C LEU A 234 12.14 13.90 16.94
N ALA A 235 13.03 14.82 16.56
CA ALA A 235 12.89 16.25 16.86
C ALA A 235 11.65 16.89 16.21
N GLY A 236 11.11 16.28 15.15
CA GLY A 236 9.87 16.69 14.50
C GLY A 236 8.62 16.01 15.05
N LEU A 237 8.72 15.15 16.07
CA LEU A 237 7.57 14.47 16.66
C LEU A 237 6.98 15.34 17.76
N ASP A 238 6.20 16.35 17.37
CA ASP A 238 5.71 17.39 18.27
C ASP A 238 4.21 17.72 18.10
N SER A 239 3.51 17.01 17.21
CA SER A 239 2.06 17.15 16.98
C SER A 239 1.30 15.83 17.15
N PRO A 240 0.04 15.84 17.63
CA PRO A 240 -0.78 14.63 17.69
C PRO A 240 -0.99 14.00 16.32
N GLY A 241 -0.90 12.67 16.27
CA GLY A 241 -1.02 11.87 15.05
C GLY A 241 0.29 11.69 14.29
N GLU A 242 1.43 12.14 14.81
CA GLU A 242 2.73 11.91 14.18
C GLU A 242 3.44 10.65 14.72
N TRP A 243 4.36 10.12 13.91
CA TRP A 243 5.22 9.00 14.30
C TRP A 243 6.64 9.15 13.76
N PHE A 244 7.60 8.45 14.35
CA PHE A 244 8.97 8.38 13.86
C PHE A 244 9.54 6.98 14.09
N LEU A 245 10.16 6.38 13.08
CA LEU A 245 10.94 5.15 13.23
C LEU A 245 12.43 5.49 13.25
N ASP A 246 13.06 5.29 14.41
CA ASP A 246 14.50 5.29 14.55
C ASP A 246 15.04 3.90 14.20
N GLU A 247 15.50 3.74 12.97
CA GLU A 247 16.05 2.47 12.49
C GLU A 247 17.37 2.11 13.16
N LYS A 248 18.12 3.08 13.72
CA LYS A 248 19.41 2.81 14.40
C LYS A 248 19.21 2.13 15.74
N THR A 249 18.11 2.47 16.42
CA THR A 249 17.73 1.90 17.71
C THR A 249 16.56 0.93 17.62
N SER A 250 16.12 0.58 16.41
CA SER A 250 14.93 -0.25 16.15
C SER A 250 13.71 0.17 16.98
N THR A 251 13.48 1.47 17.09
CA THR A 251 12.43 2.04 17.95
C THR A 251 11.45 2.86 17.13
N VAL A 252 10.17 2.52 17.17
CA VAL A 252 9.11 3.42 16.70
C VAL A 252 8.62 4.28 17.85
N TYR A 253 8.37 5.55 17.57
CA TYR A 253 7.76 6.54 18.44
C TYR A 253 6.44 6.98 17.83
N LEU A 254 5.40 7.13 18.65
CA LEU A 254 4.06 7.49 18.19
C LEU A 254 3.37 8.38 19.21
N TRP A 255 2.78 9.47 18.74
CA TRP A 255 1.82 10.28 19.46
C TRP A 255 0.46 10.09 18.80
N THR A 256 -0.46 9.35 19.45
CA THR A 256 -1.83 9.15 18.96
C THR A 256 -2.63 10.46 18.93
N LEU A 257 -3.69 10.51 18.12
CA LEU A 257 -4.50 11.72 17.99
C LEU A 257 -5.17 12.17 19.29
N ASP A 258 -5.60 11.23 20.14
CA ASP A 258 -6.17 11.51 21.45
C ASP A 258 -5.09 11.66 22.55
N GLY A 259 -3.85 11.24 22.26
CA GLY A 259 -2.73 11.22 23.19
C GLY A 259 -2.75 10.06 24.19
N ASN A 260 -3.67 9.11 24.03
CA ASN A 260 -3.70 7.89 24.84
C ASN A 260 -2.64 6.89 24.37
N SER A 261 -2.39 5.87 25.18
CA SER A 261 -1.45 4.80 24.81
C SER A 261 -1.84 4.15 23.49
N PRO A 262 -0.91 3.92 22.55
CA PRO A 262 -1.21 3.18 21.32
C PRO A 262 -1.74 1.76 21.56
N ALA A 263 -1.56 1.20 22.77
CA ALA A 263 -2.13 -0.08 23.16
C ALA A 263 -3.67 -0.11 23.18
N THR A 264 -4.34 1.05 23.19
CA THR A 264 -5.81 1.15 23.08
C THR A 264 -6.31 1.23 21.63
N HIS A 265 -5.41 1.18 20.65
CA HIS A 265 -5.70 1.31 19.23
C HIS A 265 -5.21 0.11 18.44
N THR A 266 -5.74 -0.05 17.22
CA THR A 266 -5.12 -0.93 16.23
C THR A 266 -4.01 -0.17 15.53
N VAL A 267 -2.76 -0.43 15.91
CA VAL A 267 -1.59 0.07 15.19
C VAL A 267 -1.13 -0.97 14.16
N ALA A 268 -0.98 -0.56 12.92
CA ALA A 268 -0.53 -1.42 11.82
C ALA A 268 0.52 -0.72 10.96
N VAL A 269 1.37 -1.49 10.30
CA VAL A 269 2.41 -0.98 9.39
C VAL A 269 2.33 -1.71 8.06
N LYS A 270 2.64 -1.00 6.96
CA LYS A 270 2.60 -1.61 5.62
C LYS A 270 3.70 -2.65 5.48
N GLU A 271 3.31 -3.86 5.09
CA GLU A 271 4.22 -5.00 4.86
C GLU A 271 4.13 -5.54 3.43
N ARG A 272 3.12 -5.12 2.65
CA ARG A 272 2.80 -5.71 1.34
C ARG A 272 2.41 -4.67 0.31
N ASP A 273 2.86 -4.86 -0.92
CA ASP A 273 2.59 -3.96 -2.04
C ASP A 273 1.19 -4.13 -2.65
N TYR A 274 0.63 -5.35 -2.61
CA TYR A 274 -0.62 -5.69 -3.31
C TYR A 274 -1.66 -6.33 -2.40
N ALA A 275 -2.90 -5.84 -2.51
CA ALA A 275 -4.10 -6.45 -1.96
C ALA A 275 -4.67 -7.52 -2.90
N ALA A 276 -4.58 -7.27 -4.22
CA ALA A 276 -4.90 -8.24 -5.26
C ALA A 276 -3.87 -8.17 -6.38
N ASP A 277 -3.49 -9.34 -6.90
CA ASP A 277 -2.59 -9.47 -8.04
C ASP A 277 -3.21 -10.42 -9.08
N PHE A 278 -3.70 -9.81 -10.15
CA PHE A 278 -4.34 -10.46 -11.28
C PHE A 278 -3.39 -10.55 -12.47
N SER A 279 -2.10 -10.24 -12.30
CA SER A 279 -1.18 -10.16 -13.43
C SER A 279 -1.23 -11.41 -14.32
N LYS A 280 -1.32 -11.20 -15.63
CA LYS A 280 -1.42 -12.26 -16.65
C LYS A 280 -2.67 -13.15 -16.54
N ARG A 281 -3.70 -12.71 -15.82
CA ARG A 281 -5.02 -13.38 -15.76
C ARG A 281 -5.99 -12.76 -16.77
N SER A 282 -7.03 -13.52 -17.05
CA SER A 282 -8.14 -13.08 -17.89
C SER A 282 -9.47 -13.36 -17.20
N PHE A 283 -10.49 -12.55 -17.45
CA PHE A 283 -11.85 -12.76 -16.95
C PHE A 283 -11.92 -13.00 -15.43
N VAL A 284 -11.24 -12.14 -14.67
CA VAL A 284 -11.27 -12.12 -13.21
C VAL A 284 -11.86 -10.80 -12.73
N GLU A 285 -12.80 -10.87 -11.78
CA GLU A 285 -13.49 -9.71 -11.24
C GLU A 285 -13.26 -9.57 -9.73
N LEU A 286 -12.97 -8.35 -9.26
CA LEU A 286 -12.99 -7.97 -7.84
C LEU A 286 -14.01 -6.85 -7.62
N ASN A 287 -14.98 -7.07 -6.75
CA ASN A 287 -16.09 -6.16 -6.53
C ASN A 287 -16.37 -5.89 -5.04
N GLY A 288 -16.64 -4.63 -4.70
CA GLY A 288 -17.23 -4.26 -3.40
C GLY A 288 -16.30 -4.45 -2.20
N VAL A 289 -15.00 -4.19 -2.37
CA VAL A 289 -14.00 -4.36 -1.29
C VAL A 289 -13.30 -3.05 -0.93
N ASP A 290 -12.90 -2.93 0.33
CA ASP A 290 -12.02 -1.85 0.78
C ASP A 290 -10.58 -2.33 0.80
N ILE A 291 -9.65 -1.45 0.44
CA ILE A 291 -8.23 -1.72 0.38
C ILE A 291 -7.48 -0.64 1.16
N LEU A 292 -6.54 -1.05 2.01
CA LEU A 292 -5.73 -0.15 2.83
C LEU A 292 -4.26 -0.43 2.59
N GLY A 293 -3.45 0.57 2.24
CA GLY A 293 -1.99 0.44 2.24
C GLY A 293 -1.41 -0.49 1.17
N ALA A 294 -2.16 -0.85 0.14
CA ALA A 294 -1.70 -1.71 -0.96
C ALA A 294 -2.44 -1.39 -2.27
N GLY A 295 -1.85 -1.80 -3.40
CA GLY A 295 -2.43 -1.63 -4.72
C GLY A 295 -3.09 -2.88 -5.30
N VAL A 296 -3.59 -2.74 -6.52
CA VAL A 296 -4.12 -3.83 -7.34
C VAL A 296 -3.29 -3.94 -8.63
N ASN A 297 -2.66 -5.10 -8.82
CA ASN A 297 -1.85 -5.39 -10.00
C ASN A 297 -2.69 -6.07 -11.09
N MET A 298 -2.99 -5.37 -12.17
CA MET A 298 -3.62 -5.89 -13.39
C MET A 298 -2.69 -5.72 -14.61
N ALA A 299 -1.40 -6.01 -14.42
CA ALA A 299 -0.43 -6.03 -15.52
C ALA A 299 -0.66 -7.23 -16.47
N ASP A 300 -0.65 -6.96 -17.77
CA ASP A 300 -0.80 -7.90 -18.88
C ASP A 300 -2.07 -8.76 -18.75
N THR A 301 -3.16 -8.13 -18.32
CA THR A 301 -4.46 -8.79 -18.10
C THR A 301 -5.37 -8.65 -19.30
N GLN A 302 -6.37 -9.54 -19.38
CA GLN A 302 -7.39 -9.46 -20.41
C GLN A 302 -8.80 -9.56 -19.82
N ASP A 303 -9.66 -8.59 -20.13
CA ASP A 303 -11.08 -8.62 -19.75
C ASP A 303 -11.30 -8.82 -18.23
N CYS A 304 -10.39 -8.30 -17.40
CA CYS A 304 -10.50 -8.32 -15.93
C CYS A 304 -11.15 -7.02 -15.41
N VAL A 305 -11.83 -7.10 -14.27
CA VAL A 305 -12.63 -5.99 -13.73
C VAL A 305 -12.27 -5.70 -12.26
N LEU A 306 -12.10 -4.42 -11.94
CA LEU A 306 -12.14 -3.88 -10.58
C LEU A 306 -13.33 -2.92 -10.46
N ASP A 307 -14.22 -3.17 -9.50
CA ASP A 307 -15.51 -2.49 -9.42
C ASP A 307 -15.92 -2.16 -7.98
N ASP A 308 -16.43 -0.95 -7.73
CA ASP A 308 -16.90 -0.50 -6.41
C ASP A 308 -15.88 -0.71 -5.27
N CYS A 309 -14.59 -0.47 -5.58
CA CYS A 309 -13.51 -0.65 -4.62
C CYS A 309 -13.02 0.69 -4.05
N CYS A 310 -12.71 0.73 -2.76
CA CYS A 310 -12.15 1.91 -2.10
C CYS A 310 -10.70 1.66 -1.69
N LEU A 311 -9.75 2.25 -2.43
CA LEU A 311 -8.31 2.10 -2.21
C LEU A 311 -7.77 3.32 -1.46
N ARG A 312 -7.26 3.11 -0.25
CA ARG A 312 -6.69 4.17 0.60
C ARG A 312 -5.21 3.95 0.87
N TYR A 313 -4.42 5.02 0.76
CA TYR A 313 -3.00 5.05 1.12
C TYR A 313 -2.15 4.04 0.36
N VAL A 314 -2.48 3.83 -0.92
CA VAL A 314 -1.88 2.80 -1.79
C VAL A 314 -0.36 2.89 -1.78
N GLU A 315 0.18 4.08 -2.05
CA GLU A 315 1.62 4.33 -2.09
C GLU A 315 2.04 5.48 -1.19
N HIS A 316 3.27 5.38 -0.68
CA HIS A 316 3.96 6.45 0.01
C HIS A 316 5.42 6.47 -0.41
N VAL A 317 6.05 7.64 -0.37
CA VAL A 317 7.48 7.73 -0.67
C VAL A 317 8.15 8.64 0.32
N ARG A 318 9.23 8.10 0.87
CA ARG A 318 10.09 8.79 1.82
C ARG A 318 11.37 9.29 1.17
N GLN A 319 11.90 8.57 0.17
CA GLN A 319 13.11 8.94 -0.58
C GLN A 319 12.93 8.67 -2.07
N TRP A 320 13.08 9.71 -2.89
CA TRP A 320 13.30 9.59 -4.33
C TRP A 320 14.34 10.62 -4.77
N GLU A 321 15.45 10.13 -5.31
CA GLU A 321 16.51 10.98 -5.85
C GLU A 321 16.34 11.08 -7.37
N SER A 322 16.34 12.30 -7.91
CA SER A 322 16.41 12.55 -9.36
C SER A 322 15.37 11.82 -10.23
N GLY A 323 14.08 11.95 -9.91
CA GLY A 323 12.98 11.69 -10.87
C GLY A 323 12.63 10.23 -11.16
N LYS A 324 13.24 9.25 -10.48
CA LYS A 324 12.76 7.86 -10.55
C LYS A 324 11.59 7.66 -9.60
N LEU A 325 10.37 7.69 -10.15
CA LEU A 325 9.19 7.30 -9.40
C LEU A 325 9.33 5.83 -8.98
N PRO A 326 8.93 5.46 -7.75
CA PRO A 326 8.84 4.06 -7.37
C PRO A 326 7.82 3.33 -8.28
N PRO A 327 7.91 1.99 -8.38
CA PRO A 327 7.00 1.24 -9.22
C PRO A 327 5.54 1.52 -8.83
N VAL A 328 4.70 1.84 -9.81
CA VAL A 328 3.28 2.10 -9.57
C VAL A 328 2.61 0.77 -9.21
N ARG A 329 1.88 0.73 -8.10
CA ARG A 329 1.22 -0.52 -7.65
C ARG A 329 -0.16 -0.73 -8.26
N ASN A 330 -0.86 0.36 -8.54
CA ASN A 330 -2.12 0.34 -9.26
C ASN A 330 -1.83 0.39 -10.75
N VAL A 331 -1.79 -0.78 -11.39
CA VAL A 331 -1.43 -0.91 -12.81
C VAL A 331 -2.52 -1.67 -13.55
N ILE A 332 -2.87 -1.18 -14.74
CA ILE A 332 -3.77 -1.82 -15.68
C ILE A 332 -3.10 -1.80 -17.06
N THR A 333 -2.66 -2.97 -17.52
CA THR A 333 -2.15 -3.15 -18.89
C THR A 333 -2.76 -4.37 -19.55
N GLY A 334 -2.66 -4.45 -20.87
CA GLY A 334 -3.31 -5.49 -21.68
C GLY A 334 -4.64 -5.00 -22.27
N LYS A 335 -5.62 -5.90 -22.40
CA LYS A 335 -6.77 -5.67 -23.28
C LYS A 335 -8.10 -5.79 -22.56
N GLY A 336 -9.03 -4.85 -22.79
CA GLY A 336 -10.43 -5.00 -22.35
C GLY A 336 -10.67 -4.93 -20.84
N ASN A 337 -9.67 -4.51 -20.06
CA ASN A 337 -9.80 -4.40 -18.62
C ASN A 337 -10.62 -3.17 -18.20
N GLU A 338 -11.37 -3.29 -17.10
CA GLU A 338 -12.20 -2.21 -16.57
C GLU A 338 -11.85 -1.89 -15.11
N TRP A 339 -11.62 -0.61 -14.80
CA TRP A 339 -11.68 -0.06 -13.44
C TRP A 339 -12.81 0.94 -13.37
N ARG A 340 -13.86 0.66 -12.58
CA ARG A 340 -15.07 1.49 -12.55
C ARG A 340 -15.62 1.64 -11.13
N ARG A 341 -16.23 2.80 -10.84
CA ARG A 341 -16.80 3.12 -9.52
C ARG A 341 -15.81 2.97 -8.35
N CYS A 342 -14.51 3.07 -8.62
CA CYS A 342 -13.48 2.97 -7.59
C CYS A 342 -13.11 4.36 -7.05
N LEU A 343 -12.76 4.41 -5.77
CA LEU A 343 -12.10 5.55 -5.14
C LEU A 343 -10.63 5.22 -4.92
N ILE A 344 -9.73 6.15 -5.26
CA ILE A 344 -8.32 6.11 -4.89
C ILE A 344 -8.03 7.36 -4.07
N TYR A 345 -7.62 7.19 -2.82
CA TYR A 345 -7.40 8.29 -1.89
C TYR A 345 -6.07 8.16 -1.14
N GLY A 346 -5.37 9.27 -0.95
CA GLY A 346 -4.18 9.33 -0.09
C GLY A 346 -2.94 8.63 -0.63
N SER A 347 -2.80 8.47 -1.95
CA SER A 347 -1.57 7.96 -2.59
C SER A 347 -0.57 9.11 -2.79
N ALA A 348 0.69 8.92 -2.39
CA ALA A 348 1.73 9.96 -2.51
C ALA A 348 2.28 10.11 -3.93
N THR A 349 2.12 9.10 -4.79
CA THR A 349 2.62 9.11 -6.18
C THR A 349 1.46 8.88 -7.16
N THR A 350 1.65 8.03 -8.18
CA THR A 350 0.66 7.73 -9.19
C THR A 350 -0.51 6.97 -8.58
N GLY A 351 -1.72 7.50 -8.74
CA GLY A 351 -2.95 6.82 -8.30
C GLY A 351 -3.28 5.58 -9.13
N LEU A 352 -3.10 5.65 -10.45
CA LEU A 352 -3.32 4.57 -11.42
C LEU A 352 -2.41 4.76 -12.63
N GLN A 353 -1.70 3.71 -13.03
CA GLN A 353 -0.99 3.65 -14.31
C GLN A 353 -1.77 2.79 -15.30
N MET A 354 -2.07 3.34 -16.47
CA MET A 354 -2.71 2.63 -17.57
C MET A 354 -1.77 2.60 -18.78
N ALA A 355 -1.63 1.42 -19.41
CA ALA A 355 -0.96 1.29 -20.71
C ALA A 355 -1.68 0.25 -21.58
N GLY A 356 -1.72 0.47 -22.89
CA GLY A 356 -2.41 -0.39 -23.86
C GLY A 356 -1.48 -1.29 -24.64
#